data_AF-A0A9D6RZ48-F1
#
_entry.id   AF-A0A9D6RZ48-F1
#
_cell.length_a   1.000
_cell.length_b   1.000
_cell.length_c   1.000
_cell.angle_alpha   90.00
_cell.angle_beta   90.00
_cell.angle_gamma   90.00
#
_symmetry.space_group_name_H-M   'P 1'
#
loop_
_entity.id
_entity.type
_entity.pdbx_description
1 polymer ?
#
loop_
_entity_poly.entity_id
_entity_poly.type
_entity_poly.pdbx_seq_one_letter_code
_entity_poly.pdbx_strand_id
1 'polypeptide(L)'
;MNCISVEQLFALTQNDLPAGEAERLRAHLGTGCIACRTQWNRLRKVLMAIASHNLLQVPDWLVQQAMSLFAWHTTKPHESGLKQVPAILLVDSFTGGLLVQFRGIGPVSRQMLYRAGNYDIDLSIDYIERTRAIDIIGQAMPLTADADIIAAADIELLKGSTVAFDTQTNEFGEFILSGIPQGIYDLGITLKDKQLHLVRINATSRLY
;
A
#
# COMPACT_ATOMS: atom_id res chain seq x y z
N MET A 1 13.89 8.88 -46.68
CA MET A 1 13.61 9.49 -45.34
C MET A 1 13.41 8.34 -44.38
N ASN A 2 14.11 8.34 -43.24
CA ASN A 2 13.94 7.29 -42.25
C ASN A 2 12.59 7.42 -41.54
N CYS A 3 11.94 6.29 -41.28
CA CYS A 3 10.69 6.23 -40.52
C CYS A 3 10.92 6.69 -39.07
N ILE A 4 9.86 7.19 -38.45
CA ILE A 4 9.87 7.67 -37.07
C ILE A 4 9.95 6.45 -36.13
N SER A 5 10.77 6.53 -35.09
CA SER A 5 10.82 5.51 -34.04
C SER A 5 9.61 5.57 -33.11
N VAL A 6 9.34 4.50 -32.35
CA VAL A 6 8.21 4.47 -31.41
C VAL A 6 8.43 5.43 -30.25
N GLU A 7 9.68 5.57 -29.80
CA GLU A 7 10.12 6.49 -28.75
C GLU A 7 9.86 7.94 -29.15
N GLN A 8 10.18 8.31 -30.39
CA GLN A 8 9.90 9.65 -30.93
C GLN A 8 8.40 9.90 -31.10
N LEU A 9 7.61 8.88 -31.50
CA LEU A 9 6.15 9.00 -31.54
C LEU A 9 5.57 9.20 -30.14
N PHE A 10 6.13 8.55 -29.12
CA PHE A 10 5.71 8.71 -27.72
C PHE A 10 6.08 10.10 -27.18
N ALA A 11 7.32 10.55 -27.39
CA ALA A 11 7.76 11.90 -27.02
C ALA A 11 6.91 12.99 -27.71
N LEU A 12 6.50 12.76 -28.96
CA LEU A 12 5.56 13.65 -29.67
C LEU A 12 4.18 13.73 -29.00
N THR A 13 3.71 12.65 -28.37
CA THR A 13 2.43 12.65 -27.61
C THR A 13 2.53 13.35 -26.26
N GLN A 14 3.72 13.35 -25.64
CA GLN A 14 3.98 13.99 -24.35
C GLN A 14 4.33 15.48 -24.49
N ASN A 15 4.52 15.96 -25.73
CA ASN A 15 5.01 17.30 -26.04
C ASN A 15 6.46 17.55 -25.55
N ASP A 16 7.24 16.48 -25.42
CA ASP A 16 8.62 16.47 -24.90
C ASP A 16 9.68 16.56 -26.01
N LEU A 17 9.30 17.11 -27.17
CA LEU A 17 10.20 17.30 -28.30
C LEU A 17 10.46 18.80 -28.55
N PRO A 18 11.68 19.18 -28.95
CA PRO A 18 11.95 20.53 -29.43
C PRO A 18 11.01 20.91 -30.58
N ALA A 19 10.52 22.15 -30.61
CA ALA A 19 9.50 22.60 -31.57
C ALA A 19 9.83 22.28 -33.04
N GLY A 20 11.10 22.41 -33.43
CA GLY A 20 11.56 22.09 -34.78
C GLY A 20 11.57 20.59 -35.12
N GLU A 21 11.76 19.73 -34.13
CA GLU A 21 11.70 18.27 -34.32
C GLU A 21 10.23 17.79 -34.37
N ALA A 22 9.39 18.31 -33.47
CA ALA A 22 7.97 18.02 -33.46
C ALA A 22 7.31 18.37 -34.80
N GLU A 23 7.65 19.53 -35.39
CA GLU A 23 7.10 19.96 -36.68
C GLU A 23 7.53 19.05 -37.84
N ARG A 24 8.80 18.62 -37.84
CA ARG A 24 9.31 17.65 -38.84
C ARG A 24 8.60 16.31 -38.74
N LEU A 25 8.37 15.80 -37.53
CA LEU A 25 7.67 14.53 -37.33
C LEU A 25 6.20 14.63 -37.72
N ARG A 26 5.51 15.74 -37.40
CA ARG A 26 4.14 16.00 -37.85
C ARG A 26 4.06 16.09 -39.39
N ALA A 27 5.01 16.78 -40.02
CA ALA A 27 5.10 16.85 -41.47
C ALA A 27 5.28 15.44 -42.09
N HIS A 28 6.15 14.60 -41.52
CA HIS A 28 6.33 13.22 -41.96
C HIS A 28 5.07 12.35 -41.78
N LEU A 29 4.31 12.53 -40.71
CA LEU A 29 2.99 11.90 -40.57
C LEU A 29 1.99 12.40 -41.63
N GLY A 30 2.13 13.66 -42.06
CA GLY A 30 1.36 14.31 -43.12
C GLY A 30 1.71 13.82 -44.54
N THR A 31 2.93 13.34 -44.80
CA THR A 31 3.35 12.86 -46.14
C THR A 31 2.70 11.55 -46.58
N GLY A 32 2.03 10.83 -45.67
CA GLY A 32 1.28 9.60 -46.00
C GLY A 32 2.06 8.30 -45.80
N CYS A 33 3.17 8.29 -45.06
CA CYS A 33 3.89 7.06 -44.72
C CYS A 33 3.00 6.08 -43.93
N ILE A 34 2.67 4.94 -44.55
CA ILE A 34 1.71 3.95 -44.02
C ILE A 34 2.20 3.34 -42.70
N ALA A 35 3.50 3.04 -42.60
CA ALA A 35 4.10 2.43 -41.42
C ALA A 35 3.98 3.36 -40.20
N CYS A 36 4.46 4.61 -40.32
CA CYS A 36 4.40 5.61 -39.26
C CYS A 36 2.95 5.93 -38.87
N ARG A 37 2.04 6.02 -39.84
CA ARG A 37 0.61 6.29 -39.59
C ARG A 37 -0.07 5.14 -38.85
N THR A 38 0.30 3.90 -39.17
CA THR A 38 -0.23 2.71 -38.47
C THR A 38 0.24 2.67 -37.03
N GLN A 39 1.53 2.94 -36.77
CA GLN A 39 2.09 3.01 -35.42
C GLN A 39 1.46 4.15 -34.61
N TRP A 40 1.34 5.34 -35.20
CA TRP A 40 0.67 6.49 -34.59
C TRP A 40 -0.78 6.18 -34.18
N ASN A 41 -1.55 5.56 -35.08
CA ASN A 41 -2.92 5.18 -34.78
C ASN A 41 -3.04 4.13 -33.67
N ARG A 42 -2.09 3.19 -33.58
CA ARG A 42 -2.03 2.21 -32.48
C ARG A 42 -1.76 2.90 -31.15
N LEU A 43 -0.74 3.76 -31.09
CA LEU A 43 -0.40 4.51 -29.89
C LEU A 43 -1.57 5.39 -29.43
N ARG A 44 -2.22 6.10 -30.35
CA ARG A 44 -3.39 6.93 -30.04
C ARG A 44 -4.55 6.12 -29.48
N LYS A 45 -4.80 4.91 -29.98
CA LYS A 45 -5.84 4.01 -29.43
C LYS A 45 -5.54 3.61 -27.98
N VAL A 46 -4.28 3.30 -27.66
CA VAL A 46 -3.86 2.98 -26.28
C VAL A 46 -4.04 4.20 -25.37
N LEU A 47 -3.58 5.38 -25.80
CA LEU A 47 -3.75 6.62 -25.03
C LEU A 47 -5.22 6.98 -24.82
N MET A 48 -6.06 6.82 -25.83
CA MET A 48 -7.51 7.02 -25.69
C MET A 48 -8.14 6.00 -24.73
N ALA A 49 -7.71 4.74 -24.77
CA ALA A 49 -8.19 3.72 -23.83
C ALA A 49 -7.82 4.09 -22.37
N ILE A 50 -6.58 4.53 -22.13
CA ILE A 50 -6.13 5.00 -20.81
C ILE A 50 -6.89 6.26 -20.38
N ALA A 51 -7.01 7.26 -21.26
CA ALA A 51 -7.74 8.50 -20.97
C ALA A 51 -9.26 8.30 -20.77
N SER A 52 -9.83 7.25 -21.38
CA SER A 52 -11.24 6.88 -21.21
C SER A 52 -11.54 6.14 -19.91
N HIS A 53 -10.50 5.71 -19.16
CA HIS A 53 -10.71 5.30 -17.79
C HIS A 53 -10.97 6.56 -16.97
N ASN A 54 -12.11 6.61 -16.27
CA ASN A 54 -12.51 7.65 -15.32
C ASN A 54 -11.57 7.68 -14.10
N LEU A 55 -10.28 7.96 -14.31
CA LEU A 55 -9.41 8.43 -13.25
C LEU A 55 -9.79 9.89 -13.02
N LEU A 56 -10.87 10.09 -12.26
CA LEU A 56 -11.27 11.41 -11.79
C LEU A 56 -10.04 12.04 -11.11
N GLN A 57 -9.60 13.20 -11.60
CA GLN A 57 -8.67 14.00 -10.81
C GLN A 57 -9.36 14.31 -9.48
N VAL A 58 -8.75 13.84 -8.39
CA VAL A 58 -9.26 14.03 -7.05
C VAL A 58 -9.23 15.53 -6.75
N PRO A 59 -10.36 16.16 -6.37
CA PRO A 59 -10.37 17.59 -6.03
C PRO A 59 -9.37 17.92 -4.92
N ASP A 60 -8.67 19.05 -5.04
CA ASP A 60 -7.63 19.46 -4.09
C ASP A 60 -8.12 19.50 -2.63
N TRP A 61 -9.36 19.93 -2.41
CA TRP A 61 -9.96 19.97 -1.07
C TRP A 61 -10.09 18.57 -0.45
N LEU A 62 -10.33 17.54 -1.26
CA LEU A 62 -10.45 16.16 -0.80
C LEU A 62 -9.07 15.59 -0.46
N VAL A 63 -8.04 15.94 -1.23
CA VAL A 63 -6.65 15.63 -0.90
C VAL A 63 -6.24 16.31 0.42
N GLN A 64 -6.52 17.61 0.57
CA GLN A 64 -6.24 18.35 1.80
C GLN A 64 -7.02 17.79 3.01
N GLN A 65 -8.27 17.41 2.81
CA GLN A 65 -9.07 16.75 3.85
C GLN A 65 -8.48 15.40 4.24
N ALA A 66 -8.07 14.57 3.28
CA ALA A 66 -7.39 13.32 3.54
C ALA A 66 -6.07 13.51 4.31
N MET A 67 -5.27 14.52 3.93
CA MET A 67 -4.05 14.89 4.65
C MET A 67 -4.35 15.38 6.08
N SER A 68 -5.44 16.12 6.27
CA SER A 68 -5.87 16.62 7.60
C SER A 68 -6.32 15.48 8.52
N LEU A 69 -7.02 14.48 7.99
CA LEU A 69 -7.36 13.27 8.73
C LEU A 69 -6.10 12.54 9.19
N PHE A 70 -5.07 12.43 8.34
CA PHE A 70 -3.78 11.86 8.73
C PHE A 70 -3.07 12.68 9.81
N ALA A 71 -3.09 14.02 9.72
CA ALA A 71 -2.49 14.90 10.73
C ALA A 71 -3.18 14.80 12.11
N TRP A 72 -4.49 14.52 12.14
CA TRP A 72 -5.19 14.23 13.40
C TRP A 72 -4.91 12.83 13.95
N HIS A 73 -4.45 11.91 13.10
CA HIS A 73 -4.13 10.54 13.46
C HIS A 73 -2.66 10.31 13.81
N THR A 74 -1.82 11.35 13.82
CA THR A 74 -0.57 11.30 14.57
C THR A 74 -0.96 11.30 16.05
N THR A 75 -1.21 10.11 16.59
CA THR A 75 -1.11 9.85 18.03
C THR A 75 0.18 10.51 18.50
N LYS A 76 0.11 11.28 19.58
CA LYS A 76 1.32 11.88 20.16
C LYS A 76 2.33 10.74 20.28
N PRO A 77 3.53 10.85 19.67
CA PRO A 77 4.52 9.81 19.78
C PRO A 77 4.63 9.47 21.26
N HIS A 78 4.50 8.19 21.59
CA HIS A 78 4.84 7.72 22.92
C HIS A 78 6.22 8.31 23.25
N GLU A 79 6.44 8.81 24.46
CA GLU A 79 7.68 9.50 24.87
C GLU A 79 8.91 8.56 24.89
N SER A 80 8.91 7.48 24.09
CA SER A 80 10.10 6.73 23.79
C SER A 80 11.00 7.60 22.93
N GLY A 81 12.25 7.80 23.37
CA GLY A 81 13.29 8.46 22.57
C GLY A 81 13.70 7.70 21.30
N LEU A 82 12.88 6.75 20.85
CA LEU A 82 13.09 5.91 19.69
C LEU A 82 12.56 6.59 18.44
N LYS A 83 13.22 6.31 17.31
CA LYS A 83 12.76 6.80 16.01
C LYS A 83 11.46 6.11 15.61
N GLN A 84 10.38 6.87 15.45
CA GLN A 84 9.09 6.35 14.97
C GLN A 84 9.13 6.18 13.45
N VAL A 85 8.76 4.99 12.96
CA VAL A 85 8.66 4.67 11.53
C VAL A 85 7.21 4.26 11.22
N PRO A 86 6.43 5.12 10.54
CA PRO A 86 5.05 4.80 10.22
C PRO A 86 4.98 3.67 9.19
N ALA A 87 4.02 2.77 9.38
CA ALA A 87 3.72 1.69 8.45
C ALA A 87 2.62 2.10 7.47
N ILE A 88 2.80 1.75 6.20
CA ILE A 88 1.84 2.01 5.12
C ILE A 88 1.19 0.70 4.72
N LEU A 89 -0.15 0.66 4.68
CA LEU A 89 -0.92 -0.49 4.21
C LEU A 89 -0.77 -0.64 2.69
N LEU A 90 -0.25 -1.78 2.24
CA LEU A 90 -0.06 -2.13 0.82
C LEU A 90 -1.18 -3.02 0.29
N VAL A 91 -1.66 -3.99 1.09
CA VAL A 91 -2.69 -4.95 0.71
C VAL A 91 -3.68 -5.12 1.85
N ASP A 92 -4.97 -5.21 1.53
CA ASP A 92 -6.03 -5.60 2.46
C ASP A 92 -7.06 -6.47 1.74
N SER A 93 -7.16 -7.74 2.16
CA SER A 93 -8.04 -8.74 1.54
C SER A 93 -9.53 -8.36 1.59
N PHE A 94 -9.93 -7.43 2.47
CA PHE A 94 -11.32 -6.97 2.56
C PHE A 94 -11.62 -5.79 1.61
N THR A 95 -10.61 -5.13 1.03
CA THR A 95 -10.80 -4.02 0.09
C THR A 95 -10.75 -4.45 -1.37
N GLY A 96 -10.08 -5.56 -1.67
CA GLY A 96 -10.07 -6.17 -3.00
C GLY A 96 -11.37 -6.94 -3.25
N GLY A 97 -12.22 -6.49 -4.16
CA GLY A 97 -13.44 -7.20 -4.60
C GLY A 97 -13.20 -8.56 -5.28
N LEU A 98 -11.99 -9.11 -5.21
CA LEU A 98 -11.68 -10.47 -5.61
C LEU A 98 -11.80 -11.35 -4.37
N LEU A 99 -13.02 -11.86 -4.16
CA LEU A 99 -13.24 -13.10 -3.42
C LEU A 99 -12.54 -14.23 -4.20
N VAL A 100 -11.21 -14.29 -4.11
CA VAL A 100 -10.49 -15.55 -4.33
C VAL A 100 -11.07 -16.50 -3.30
N GLN A 101 -11.75 -17.52 -3.78
CA GLN A 101 -12.40 -18.55 -2.98
C GLN A 101 -11.35 -19.22 -2.08
N PHE A 102 -11.12 -18.65 -0.90
CA PHE A 102 -10.46 -19.34 0.21
C PHE A 102 -11.42 -20.47 0.61
N ARG A 103 -11.15 -21.68 0.11
CA ARG A 103 -11.81 -22.90 0.58
C ARG A 103 -11.27 -23.22 1.97
N GLY A 104 -11.76 -22.50 2.97
CA GLY A 104 -11.55 -22.79 4.38
C GLY A 104 -12.90 -22.94 5.07
N ILE A 105 -13.13 -24.08 5.72
CA ILE A 105 -14.17 -24.21 6.75
C ILE A 105 -13.52 -23.68 8.03
N GLY A 106 -13.40 -22.36 8.13
CA GLY A 106 -12.67 -21.69 9.20
C GLY A 106 -13.12 -20.23 9.35
N PRO A 107 -12.70 -19.54 10.42
CA PRO A 107 -13.05 -18.14 10.63
C PRO A 107 -12.58 -17.30 9.43
N VAL A 108 -13.40 -16.31 9.05
CA VAL A 108 -13.08 -15.41 7.94
C VAL A 108 -11.81 -14.64 8.29
N SER A 109 -10.66 -15.01 7.74
CA SER A 109 -9.41 -14.33 8.03
C SER A 109 -9.23 -13.08 7.15
N ARG A 110 -8.91 -11.94 7.78
CA ARG A 110 -8.51 -10.71 7.05
C ARG A 110 -6.99 -10.65 6.99
N GLN A 111 -6.45 -10.65 5.77
CA GLN A 111 -5.02 -10.59 5.50
C GLN A 111 -4.64 -9.17 5.10
N MET A 112 -3.56 -8.65 5.68
CA MET A 112 -3.05 -7.31 5.42
C MET A 112 -1.53 -7.30 5.36
N LEU A 113 -0.99 -6.57 4.38
CA LEU A 113 0.44 -6.36 4.25
C LEU A 113 0.76 -4.89 4.48
N TYR A 114 1.67 -4.60 5.39
CA TYR A 114 2.18 -3.26 5.66
C TYR A 114 3.67 -3.15 5.30
N ARG A 115 4.11 -1.93 5.01
CA ARG A 115 5.52 -1.59 4.85
C ARG A 115 5.92 -0.44 5.76
N ALA A 116 6.96 -0.63 6.56
CA ALA A 116 7.52 0.37 7.46
C ALA A 116 9.04 0.48 7.23
N GLY A 117 9.48 1.46 6.43
CA GLY A 117 10.88 1.56 6.05
C GLY A 117 11.38 0.32 5.31
N ASN A 118 12.37 -0.38 5.87
CA ASN A 118 12.96 -1.59 5.30
C ASN A 118 12.34 -2.88 5.87
N TYR A 119 11.09 -2.81 6.35
CA TYR A 119 10.37 -3.96 6.89
C TYR A 119 9.03 -4.12 6.18
N ASP A 120 8.72 -5.37 5.80
CA ASP A 120 7.37 -5.79 5.45
C ASP A 120 6.76 -6.48 6.67
N ILE A 121 5.49 -6.21 6.94
CA ILE A 121 4.75 -6.72 8.10
C ILE A 121 3.47 -7.36 7.58
N ASP A 122 3.41 -8.67 7.62
CA ASP A 122 2.22 -9.44 7.30
C ASP A 122 1.35 -9.58 8.55
N LEU A 123 0.04 -9.38 8.41
CA LEU A 123 -0.95 -9.46 9.47
C LEU A 123 -2.17 -10.24 9.02
N SER A 124 -2.54 -11.22 9.84
CA SER A 124 -3.77 -11.99 9.76
C SER A 124 -4.64 -11.67 10.97
N ILE A 125 -5.91 -11.32 10.74
CA ILE A 125 -6.91 -11.17 11.79
C ILE A 125 -7.94 -12.28 11.64
N ASP A 126 -7.99 -13.16 12.63
CA ASP A 126 -8.91 -14.29 12.67
C ASP A 126 -10.04 -14.01 13.66
N TYR A 127 -11.30 -14.05 13.20
CA TYR A 127 -12.46 -13.79 14.05
C TYR A 127 -12.97 -15.06 14.72
N ILE A 128 -13.03 -15.08 16.05
CA ILE A 128 -13.57 -16.21 16.81
C ILE A 128 -15.07 -15.96 17.07
N GLU A 129 -15.93 -16.57 16.27
CA GLU A 129 -17.40 -16.35 16.32
C GLU A 129 -18.01 -16.57 17.72
N ARG A 130 -17.57 -17.62 18.43
CA ARG A 130 -18.15 -18.02 19.72
C ARG A 130 -17.93 -16.98 20.82
N THR A 131 -16.77 -16.32 20.82
CA THR A 131 -16.36 -15.39 21.87
C THR A 131 -16.46 -13.93 21.44
N ARG A 132 -16.70 -13.67 20.14
CA ARG A 132 -16.54 -12.35 19.51
C ARG A 132 -15.16 -11.72 19.77
N ALA A 133 -14.17 -12.55 20.05
CA ALA A 133 -12.78 -12.15 20.12
C ALA A 133 -12.12 -12.29 18.75
N ILE A 134 -10.91 -11.77 18.65
CA ILE A 134 -10.04 -11.96 17.50
C ILE A 134 -8.68 -12.45 17.97
N ASP A 135 -8.00 -13.13 17.07
CA ASP A 135 -6.58 -13.38 17.16
C ASP A 135 -5.88 -12.57 16.07
N ILE A 136 -4.80 -11.87 16.44
CA ILE A 136 -3.91 -11.18 15.53
C ILE A 136 -2.64 -12.02 15.43
N ILE A 137 -2.38 -12.53 14.24
CA ILE A 137 -1.17 -13.28 13.91
C ILE A 137 -0.36 -12.40 12.97
N GLY A 138 0.92 -12.23 13.23
CA GLY A 138 1.75 -11.38 12.38
C GLY A 138 3.16 -11.86 12.23
N GLN A 139 3.81 -11.38 11.19
CA GLN A 139 5.23 -11.58 10.95
C GLN A 139 5.85 -10.30 10.43
N ALA A 140 6.90 -9.83 11.09
CA ALA A 140 7.73 -8.74 10.57
C ALA A 140 8.97 -9.34 9.90
N MET A 141 9.28 -8.86 8.69
CA MET A 141 10.36 -9.38 7.84
C MET A 141 11.24 -8.24 7.33
N PRO A 142 12.58 -8.37 7.40
CA PRO A 142 13.48 -7.39 6.84
C PRO A 142 13.50 -7.53 5.30
N LEU A 143 13.41 -6.41 4.57
CA LEU A 143 13.59 -6.38 3.11
C LEU A 143 15.05 -6.47 2.67
N THR A 144 15.97 -6.13 3.58
CA THR A 144 17.40 -6.04 3.30
C THR A 144 18.21 -6.72 4.40
N ALA A 145 19.34 -7.31 4.07
CA ALA A 145 20.23 -7.96 5.03
C ALA A 145 20.74 -7.02 6.13
N ASP A 146 20.80 -5.71 5.86
CA ASP A 146 21.27 -4.69 6.82
C ASP A 146 20.19 -4.19 7.79
N ALA A 147 18.96 -4.68 7.67
CA ALA A 147 17.90 -4.30 8.60
C ALA A 147 18.10 -4.99 9.97
N ASP A 148 17.68 -4.31 11.04
CA ASP A 148 17.81 -4.85 12.40
C ASP A 148 17.12 -6.21 12.55
N ILE A 149 17.72 -7.02 13.42
CA ILE A 149 17.20 -8.31 13.85
C ILE A 149 15.81 -8.09 14.46
N ILE A 150 14.84 -8.85 13.96
CA ILE A 150 13.44 -8.78 14.40
C ILE A 150 13.18 -9.76 15.54
N ALA A 151 14.09 -10.70 15.83
CA ALA A 151 13.94 -11.66 16.92
C ALA A 151 13.85 -10.97 18.29
N ALA A 152 12.88 -11.41 19.11
CA ALA A 152 12.59 -10.85 20.43
C ALA A 152 12.28 -9.34 20.42
N ALA A 153 11.69 -8.84 19.34
CA ALA A 153 11.14 -7.50 19.28
C ALA A 153 9.85 -7.43 20.10
N ASP A 154 9.69 -6.38 20.89
CA ASP A 154 8.48 -6.16 21.67
C ASP A 154 7.33 -5.72 20.77
N ILE A 155 6.20 -6.39 20.91
CA ILE A 155 4.97 -6.10 20.19
C ILE A 155 3.95 -5.56 21.18
N GLU A 156 3.42 -4.38 20.92
CA GLU A 156 2.40 -3.74 21.75
C GLU A 156 1.15 -3.44 20.92
N LEU A 157 0.00 -3.92 21.36
CA LEU A 157 -1.30 -3.55 20.79
C LEU A 157 -1.96 -2.51 21.69
N LEU A 158 -2.10 -1.29 21.18
CA LEU A 158 -2.60 -0.15 21.92
C LEU A 158 -4.07 0.13 21.61
N LYS A 159 -4.83 0.47 22.65
CA LYS A 159 -6.17 1.03 22.55
C LYS A 159 -6.14 2.47 23.03
N GLY A 160 -5.99 3.41 22.09
CA GLY A 160 -5.65 4.79 22.43
C GLY A 160 -4.20 4.86 22.92
N SER A 161 -3.97 5.40 24.12
CA SER A 161 -2.63 5.52 24.71
C SER A 161 -2.25 4.37 25.64
N THR A 162 -3.08 3.34 25.77
CA THR A 162 -2.88 2.24 26.72
C THR A 162 -2.52 0.97 25.99
N VAL A 163 -1.43 0.31 26.40
CA VAL A 163 -1.08 -1.05 25.97
C VAL A 163 -2.16 -2.00 26.50
N ALA A 164 -2.93 -2.59 25.59
CA ALA A 164 -4.01 -3.51 25.91
C ALA A 164 -3.53 -4.96 25.89
N PHE A 165 -2.59 -5.27 25.00
CA PHE A 165 -1.95 -6.58 24.87
C PHE A 165 -0.50 -6.39 24.43
N ASP A 166 0.36 -7.30 24.83
CA ASP A 166 1.77 -7.32 24.44
C ASP A 166 2.24 -8.76 24.22
N THR A 167 3.29 -8.90 23.41
CA THR A 167 4.00 -10.16 23.17
C THR A 167 5.39 -9.87 22.61
N GLN A 168 6.17 -10.90 22.31
CA GLN A 168 7.44 -10.78 21.61
C GLN A 168 7.46 -11.64 20.36
N THR A 169 8.23 -11.21 19.37
CA THR A 169 8.48 -12.01 18.18
C THR A 169 9.41 -13.20 18.49
N ASN A 170 9.22 -14.30 17.76
CA ASN A 170 10.18 -15.40 17.74
C ASN A 170 11.39 -15.10 16.84
N GLU A 171 12.27 -16.09 16.65
CA GLU A 171 13.47 -15.97 15.80
C GLU A 171 13.19 -15.66 14.31
N PHE A 172 11.96 -15.93 13.85
CA PHE A 172 11.49 -15.66 12.49
C PHE A 172 10.68 -14.36 12.37
N GLY A 173 10.58 -13.59 13.44
CA GLY A 173 9.81 -12.34 13.48
C GLY A 173 8.30 -12.55 13.59
N GLU A 174 7.84 -13.76 13.90
CA GLU A 174 6.41 -14.10 14.05
C GLU A 174 5.92 -13.80 15.46
N PHE A 175 4.68 -13.38 15.59
CA PHE A 175 4.02 -13.11 16.86
C PHE A 175 2.52 -13.43 16.79
N ILE A 176 1.93 -13.70 17.95
CA ILE A 176 0.51 -14.00 18.11
C ILE A 176 -0.02 -13.26 19.33
N LEU A 177 -1.14 -12.57 19.15
CA LEU A 177 -1.96 -11.99 20.21
C LEU A 177 -3.36 -12.59 20.11
N SER A 178 -3.82 -13.27 21.16
CA SER A 178 -5.09 -14.01 21.13
C SER A 178 -6.13 -13.43 22.09
N GLY A 179 -7.41 -13.66 21.78
CA GLY A 179 -8.51 -13.32 22.68
C GLY A 179 -8.77 -11.81 22.78
N ILE A 180 -8.37 -11.05 21.77
CA ILE A 180 -8.51 -9.59 21.75
C ILE A 180 -10.00 -9.23 21.49
N PRO A 181 -10.60 -8.29 22.23
CA PRO A 181 -11.92 -7.78 21.89
C PRO A 181 -11.91 -7.08 20.53
N GLN A 182 -12.95 -7.23 19.71
CA GLN A 182 -13.06 -6.46 18.47
C GLN A 182 -12.96 -4.95 18.73
N GLY A 183 -12.29 -4.22 17.82
CA GLY A 183 -12.09 -2.80 17.98
C GLY A 183 -11.08 -2.22 16.99
N ILE A 184 -10.71 -0.96 17.20
CA ILE A 184 -9.64 -0.29 16.46
C ILE A 184 -8.45 -0.16 17.39
N TYR A 185 -7.28 -0.59 16.93
CA TYR A 185 -6.05 -0.64 17.70
C TYR A 185 -4.89 -0.03 16.91
N ASP A 186 -3.87 0.43 17.61
CA ASP A 186 -2.57 0.70 17.01
C ASP A 186 -1.62 -0.45 17.37
N LEU A 187 -0.69 -0.80 16.48
CA LEU A 187 0.33 -1.82 16.74
C LEU A 187 1.71 -1.17 16.70
N GLY A 188 2.45 -1.30 17.80
CA GLY A 188 3.85 -0.93 17.90
C GLY A 188 4.74 -2.17 17.82
N ILE A 189 5.81 -2.09 17.04
CA ILE A 189 6.89 -3.09 17.01
C ILE A 189 8.17 -2.37 17.40
N THR A 190 8.67 -2.62 18.59
CA THR A 190 9.86 -1.98 19.12
C THR A 190 11.09 -2.79 18.73
N LEU A 191 11.95 -2.18 17.92
CA LEU A 191 13.28 -2.65 17.59
C LEU A 191 14.31 -1.86 18.40
N LYS A 192 15.59 -2.20 18.24
CA LYS A 192 16.69 -1.67 19.06
C LYS A 192 16.75 -0.14 19.16
N ASP A 193 16.53 0.57 18.05
CA ASP A 193 16.68 2.03 17.96
C ASP A 193 15.44 2.74 17.35
N LYS A 194 14.42 1.97 16.96
CA LYS A 194 13.25 2.47 16.26
C LYS A 194 12.01 1.69 16.65
N GLN A 195 10.85 2.31 16.47
CA GLN A 195 9.55 1.67 16.65
C GLN A 195 8.79 1.74 15.33
N LEU A 196 8.38 0.59 14.80
CA LEU A 196 7.48 0.51 13.65
C LEU A 196 6.06 0.69 14.16
N HIS A 197 5.28 1.56 13.54
CA HIS A 197 3.96 1.91 14.05
C HIS A 197 2.87 1.76 12.98
N LEU A 198 1.93 0.84 13.20
CA LEU A 198 0.75 0.64 12.38
C LEU A 198 -0.43 1.30 13.09
N VAL A 199 -1.01 2.29 12.42
CA VAL A 199 -2.07 3.13 13.01
C VAL A 199 -3.43 2.59 12.61
N ARG A 200 -4.34 2.50 13.59
CA ARG A 200 -5.77 2.24 13.43
C ARG A 200 -6.09 0.97 12.64
N ILE A 201 -5.44 -0.13 13.01
CA ILE A 201 -5.82 -1.47 12.58
C ILE A 201 -7.27 -1.70 13.00
N ASN A 202 -8.18 -1.74 12.01
CA ASN A 202 -9.57 -2.07 12.25
C ASN A 202 -9.72 -3.58 12.39
N ALA A 203 -9.97 -4.02 13.62
CA ALA A 203 -10.04 -5.42 13.99
C ALA A 203 -11.50 -5.85 14.30
N THR A 204 -12.46 -5.31 13.54
CA THR A 204 -13.89 -5.64 13.63
C THR A 204 -14.32 -6.57 12.51
N SER A 205 -15.17 -7.56 12.82
CA SER A 205 -15.72 -8.47 11.81
C SER A 205 -16.63 -7.70 10.86
N ARG A 206 -16.47 -7.89 9.54
CA ARG A 206 -17.52 -7.53 8.57
C ARG A 206 -18.63 -8.58 8.66
N LEU A 207 -19.51 -8.43 9.63
CA LEU A 207 -20.81 -9.08 9.58
C LEU A 207 -21.61 -8.37 8.49
N TYR A 208 -21.87 -9.07 7.39
CA TYR A 208 -22.89 -8.67 6.41
C TYR A 208 -24.28 -8.82 7.01
#